data_AF-A0A8J7G4S9-F1
#
_entry.id   AF-A0A8J7G4S9-F1
#
_cell.length_a   1.000
_cell.length_b   1.000
_cell.length_c   1.000
_cell.angle_alpha   90.00
_cell.angle_beta   90.00
_cell.angle_gamma   90.00
#
_symmetry.space_group_name_H-M   'P 1'
#
loop_
_entity.id
_entity.type
_entity.pdbx_description
1 polymer ?
#
loop_
_entity_poly.entity_id
_entity_poly.type
_entity_poly.pdbx_seq_one_letter_code
_entity_poly.pdbx_strand_id
1 'polypeptide(L)'
;MGIYHTTGMTPLVPIVPDGFLSLGVERRKGGESRKSYVVREEADIVPTMVLEVVSLTPGGEYDTKMTIYAKLGVRYYVIYNPQYWQCDQHQPFEVYRLENGVYQLQIGEPYWMPEVGLGIGRSRYTSGAVEREGLYWYNEQGKRYLTPEEQLTRYRQRFGDLPEEPPEGY
;
A
#
# COMPACT_ATOMS: atom_id res chain seq x y z
N MET A 1 1.29 11.75 3.35
CA MET A 1 2.19 11.88 4.53
C MET A 1 3.61 11.94 4.01
N GLY A 2 4.42 12.92 4.38
CA GLY A 2 5.80 13.03 3.89
C GLY A 2 6.80 12.16 4.67
N ILE A 3 7.75 11.56 3.96
CA ILE A 3 8.90 10.84 4.51
C ILE A 3 10.11 11.78 4.44
N TYR A 4 10.67 12.12 5.60
CA TYR A 4 11.90 12.91 5.72
C TYR A 4 13.10 11.98 5.83
N HIS A 5 14.09 12.22 4.97
CA HIS A 5 15.24 11.35 4.81
C HIS A 5 16.47 12.13 4.34
N THR A 6 17.64 11.53 4.48
CA THR A 6 18.92 12.19 4.14
C THR A 6 19.50 11.77 2.80
N THR A 7 18.83 10.89 2.06
CA THR A 7 19.30 10.40 0.73
C THR A 7 18.91 11.31 -0.44
N GLY A 8 18.06 12.32 -0.20
CA GLY A 8 17.69 13.34 -1.19
C GLY A 8 18.73 14.47 -1.26
N MET A 9 18.46 15.48 -2.09
CA MET A 9 19.33 16.66 -2.21
C MET A 9 19.42 17.48 -0.92
N THR A 10 18.36 17.46 -0.10
CA THR A 10 18.31 18.14 1.20
C THR A 10 17.40 17.36 2.15
N PRO A 11 17.75 17.24 3.44
CA PRO A 11 16.90 16.56 4.43
C PRO A 11 15.62 17.35 4.75
N LEU A 12 15.47 18.58 4.25
CA LEU A 12 14.32 19.45 4.48
C LEU A 12 13.18 19.24 3.48
N VAL A 13 13.45 18.57 2.35
CA VAL A 13 12.43 18.28 1.33
C VAL A 13 12.04 16.81 1.46
N PRO A 14 10.83 16.50 1.95
CA PRO A 14 10.37 15.13 2.08
C PRO A 14 10.00 14.56 0.71
N ILE A 15 10.12 13.23 0.57
CA ILE A 15 9.42 12.51 -0.49
C ILE A 15 8.01 12.17 0.00
N VAL A 16 7.01 12.35 -0.86
CA VAL A 16 5.60 12.18 -0.51
C VAL A 16 5.00 11.05 -1.35
N PRO A 17 4.85 9.84 -0.78
CA PRO A 17 4.07 8.77 -1.39
C PRO A 17 2.56 8.95 -1.15
N ASP A 18 1.75 8.32 -2.00
CA ASP A 18 0.31 8.18 -1.78
C ASP A 18 0.01 7.22 -0.63
N GLY A 19 0.82 6.18 -0.48
CA GLY A 19 0.75 5.26 0.66
C GLY A 19 2.09 4.61 0.97
N PHE A 20 2.26 4.16 2.21
CA PHE A 20 3.41 3.32 2.58
C PHE A 20 3.08 2.43 3.77
N LEU A 21 3.89 1.39 3.95
CA LEU A 21 3.82 0.43 5.05
C LEU A 21 5.20 0.31 5.68
N SER A 22 5.25 0.49 7.00
CA SER A 22 6.45 0.25 7.82
C SER A 22 6.14 -0.81 8.87
N LEU A 23 7.01 -1.81 8.99
CA LEU A 23 6.95 -2.80 10.06
C LEU A 23 7.78 -2.34 11.26
N GLY A 24 7.36 -2.70 12.47
CA GLY A 24 8.08 -2.35 13.70
C GLY A 24 7.93 -0.88 14.13
N VAL A 25 7.02 -0.13 13.49
CA VAL A 25 6.76 1.29 13.80
C VAL A 25 5.31 1.47 14.25
N GLU A 26 5.11 2.17 15.36
CA GLU A 26 3.77 2.44 15.87
C GLU A 26 2.97 3.34 14.92
N ARG A 27 1.70 3.02 14.67
CA ARG A 27 0.87 3.83 13.77
C ARG A 27 0.61 5.25 14.30
N ARG A 28 0.46 5.40 15.62
CA ARG A 28 0.24 6.68 16.30
C ARG A 28 1.47 7.01 17.13
N LYS A 29 1.95 8.24 17.06
CA LYS A 29 3.13 8.68 17.82
C LYS A 29 2.64 9.44 19.05
N GLY A 30 2.91 8.91 20.25
CA GLY A 30 2.42 9.50 21.50
C GLY A 30 0.90 9.54 21.63
N GLY A 31 0.19 8.59 20.99
CA GLY A 31 -1.28 8.54 21.00
C GLY A 31 -1.97 9.41 19.95
N GLU A 32 -1.23 10.28 19.26
CA GLU A 32 -1.75 11.17 18.22
C GLU A 32 -1.50 10.63 16.80
N SER A 33 -2.26 11.17 15.84
CA SER A 33 -1.99 10.99 14.43
C SER A 33 -0.62 11.58 14.07
N ARG A 34 0.14 10.85 13.26
CA ARG A 34 1.45 11.31 12.77
C ARG A 34 1.27 12.51 11.83
N LYS A 35 2.15 13.51 11.93
CA LYS A 35 2.21 14.66 11.01
C LYS A 35 3.22 14.44 9.88
N SER A 36 4.25 13.68 10.16
CA SER A 36 5.33 13.30 9.23
C SER A 36 5.91 11.94 9.63
N TYR A 37 6.71 11.37 8.73
CA TYR A 37 7.54 10.20 9.01
C TYR A 37 9.02 10.59 8.88
N VAL A 38 9.74 10.67 9.99
CA VAL A 38 11.16 11.06 10.00
C VAL A 38 12.00 9.83 10.28
N VAL A 39 12.71 9.31 9.27
CA VAL A 39 13.40 8.00 9.35
C VAL A 39 14.30 7.88 10.59
N ARG A 40 15.08 8.93 10.90
CA ARG A 40 15.96 8.97 12.07
C ARG A 40 15.23 8.90 13.41
N GLU A 41 14.01 9.46 13.49
CA GLU A 41 13.21 9.39 14.71
C GLU A 41 12.55 8.02 14.90
N GLU A 42 12.49 7.21 13.85
CA GLU A 42 11.93 5.86 13.85
C GLU A 42 13.04 4.80 13.87
N ALA A 43 14.16 5.06 14.57
CA ALA A 43 15.32 4.17 14.68
C ALA A 43 15.90 3.72 13.32
N ASP A 44 15.91 4.64 12.36
CA ASP A 44 16.33 4.41 10.97
C ASP A 44 15.51 3.34 10.24
N ILE A 45 14.28 3.05 10.72
CA ILE A 45 13.35 2.15 10.04
C ILE A 45 12.76 2.87 8.82
N VAL A 46 13.16 2.40 7.65
CA VAL A 46 12.62 2.83 6.35
C VAL A 46 11.33 2.05 6.05
N PRO A 47 10.33 2.65 5.39
CA PRO A 47 9.16 1.93 4.93
C PRO A 47 9.53 0.69 4.12
N THR A 48 8.91 -0.43 4.45
CA THR A 48 9.10 -1.71 3.77
C THR A 48 8.47 -1.68 2.37
N MET A 49 7.33 -1.00 2.23
CA MET A 49 6.62 -0.83 0.96
C MET A 49 6.17 0.63 0.80
N VAL A 50 6.27 1.16 -0.41
CA VAL A 50 5.63 2.44 -0.81
C VAL A 50 4.68 2.19 -1.99
N LEU A 51 3.62 2.99 -2.07
CA LEU A 51 2.57 2.95 -3.08
C LEU A 51 2.46 4.34 -3.72
N GLU A 52 2.43 4.36 -5.05
CA GLU A 52 2.09 5.53 -5.86
C GLU A 52 0.90 5.19 -6.76
N VAL A 53 -0.03 6.13 -6.87
CA VAL A 53 -1.22 6.04 -7.70
C VAL A 53 -1.08 7.05 -8.83
N VAL A 54 -0.83 6.55 -10.03
CA VAL A 54 -0.60 7.39 -11.20
C VAL A 54 -1.88 8.11 -11.59
N SER A 55 -1.80 9.42 -11.78
CA SER A 55 -2.90 10.25 -12.27
C SER A 55 -2.50 11.02 -13.54
N LEU A 56 -3.47 11.70 -14.18
CA LEU A 56 -3.36 12.33 -15.50
C LEU A 56 -2.10 13.19 -15.73
N THR A 57 -1.50 13.76 -14.67
CA THR A 57 -0.22 14.48 -14.74
C THR A 57 0.90 13.63 -14.15
N PRO A 58 1.71 12.93 -14.98
CA PRO A 58 2.81 12.10 -14.48
C PRO A 58 3.79 12.92 -13.64
N GLY A 59 4.01 12.51 -12.39
CA GLY A 59 4.82 13.23 -11.40
C GLY A 59 6.28 12.77 -11.27
N GLY A 60 6.80 12.00 -12.25
CA GLY A 60 8.15 11.42 -12.17
C GLY A 60 8.25 10.16 -11.29
N GLU A 61 7.14 9.41 -11.18
CA GLU A 61 7.02 8.17 -10.39
C GLU A 61 8.02 7.09 -10.84
N TYR A 62 8.23 6.96 -12.15
CA TYR A 62 9.06 5.90 -12.73
C TYR A 62 10.57 6.17 -12.65
N ASP A 63 11.00 7.43 -12.63
CA ASP A 63 12.44 7.77 -12.69
C ASP A 63 12.97 8.34 -11.37
N THR A 64 12.49 9.53 -10.99
CA THR A 64 13.04 10.29 -9.87
C THR A 64 12.68 9.63 -8.54
N LYS A 65 11.39 9.33 -8.33
CA LYS A 65 10.92 8.72 -7.08
C LYS A 65 11.48 7.31 -6.90
N MET A 66 11.49 6.49 -7.97
CA MET A 66 12.07 5.15 -7.96
C MET A 66 13.53 5.17 -7.47
N THR A 67 14.35 6.08 -8.01
CA THR A 67 15.75 6.22 -7.61
C THR A 67 15.89 6.62 -6.14
N ILE A 68 15.04 7.53 -5.65
CA ILE A 68 15.06 7.97 -4.24
C ILE A 68 14.67 6.80 -3.31
N TYR A 69 13.60 6.07 -3.63
CA TYR A 69 13.16 4.92 -2.83
C TYR A 69 14.18 3.78 -2.84
N ALA A 70 14.85 3.52 -3.97
CA ALA A 70 15.94 2.55 -4.06
C ALA A 70 17.12 2.94 -3.15
N LYS A 71 17.53 4.21 -3.18
CA LYS A 71 18.59 4.74 -2.29
C LYS A 71 18.20 4.70 -0.83
N LEU A 72 16.91 4.85 -0.52
CA LEU A 72 16.40 4.70 0.84
C LEU A 72 16.42 3.25 1.33
N GLY A 73 16.42 2.28 0.42
CA GLY A 73 16.31 0.86 0.78
C GLY A 73 14.86 0.40 0.95
N VAL A 74 13.88 1.10 0.38
CA VAL A 74 12.48 0.67 0.39
C VAL A 74 12.39 -0.66 -0.38
N ARG A 75 11.95 -1.72 0.30
CA ARG A 75 12.01 -3.08 -0.27
C ARG A 75 11.06 -3.29 -1.44
N TYR A 76 9.85 -2.72 -1.36
CA TYR A 76 8.83 -2.83 -2.39
C TYR A 76 8.32 -1.48 -2.84
N TYR A 77 8.29 -1.28 -4.15
CA TYR A 77 7.69 -0.11 -4.78
C TYR A 77 6.52 -0.55 -5.63
N VAL A 78 5.31 -0.18 -5.21
CA VAL A 78 4.05 -0.55 -5.87
C VAL A 78 3.54 0.66 -6.65
N ILE A 79 3.21 0.45 -7.91
CA ILE A 79 2.62 1.48 -8.77
C ILE A 79 1.25 0.98 -9.23
N TYR A 80 0.23 1.81 -9.01
CA TYR A 80 -1.13 1.53 -9.46
C TYR A 80 -1.57 2.60 -10.45
N ASN A 81 -1.78 2.19 -11.70
CA ASN A 81 -2.14 3.06 -12.81
C ASN A 81 -3.43 2.57 -13.48
N PRO A 82 -4.61 2.78 -12.87
CA PRO A 82 -5.86 2.24 -13.39
C PRO A 82 -6.31 2.84 -14.72
N GLN A 83 -5.82 4.04 -15.08
CA GLN A 83 -6.42 4.87 -16.14
C GLN A 83 -5.49 5.18 -17.32
N TYR A 84 -4.18 5.22 -17.11
CA TYR A 84 -3.23 5.80 -18.09
C TYR A 84 -2.07 4.87 -18.44
N TRP A 85 -2.14 3.59 -18.07
CA TRP A 85 -1.07 2.62 -18.31
C TRP A 85 -0.70 2.46 -19.81
N GLN A 86 -1.66 2.70 -20.70
CA GLN A 86 -1.49 2.57 -22.16
C GLN A 86 -0.59 3.64 -22.77
N CYS A 87 -0.44 4.81 -22.13
CA CYS A 87 0.31 5.93 -22.70
C CYS A 87 1.82 5.66 -22.76
N ASP A 88 2.35 4.89 -21.81
CA ASP A 88 3.79 4.71 -21.59
C ASP A 88 4.23 3.22 -21.52
N GLN A 89 3.43 2.30 -22.08
CA GLN A 89 3.69 0.83 -22.06
C GLN A 89 3.78 0.19 -20.66
N HIS A 90 3.22 0.83 -19.64
CA HIS A 90 3.15 0.29 -18.28
C HIS A 90 1.98 -0.68 -18.11
N GLN A 91 2.01 -1.46 -17.02
CA GLN A 91 0.86 -2.25 -16.59
C GLN A 91 -0.01 -1.43 -15.63
N PRO A 92 -1.32 -1.74 -15.52
CA PRO A 92 -2.19 -1.07 -14.55
C PRO A 92 -1.78 -1.30 -13.09
N PHE A 93 -0.99 -2.34 -12.84
CA PHE A 93 -0.45 -2.70 -11.54
C PHE A 93 0.95 -3.26 -11.71
N GLU A 94 1.91 -2.66 -11.02
CA GLU A 94 3.31 -3.06 -11.06
C GLU A 94 3.85 -3.14 -9.63
N VAL A 95 4.61 -4.20 -9.36
CA VAL A 95 5.34 -4.35 -8.10
C VAL A 95 6.81 -4.50 -8.43
N TYR A 96 7.61 -3.58 -7.93
CA TYR A 96 9.06 -3.63 -8.04
C TYR A 96 9.66 -4.04 -6.70
N ARG A 97 10.58 -5.00 -6.72
CA ARG A 97 11.34 -5.43 -5.55
C ARG A 97 12.77 -4.95 -5.66
N LEU A 98 13.28 -4.32 -4.60
CA LEU A 98 14.66 -3.84 -4.56
C LEU A 98 15.62 -5.00 -4.37
N GLU A 99 16.46 -5.30 -5.35
CA GLU A 99 17.48 -6.34 -5.28
C GLU A 99 18.84 -5.79 -5.68
N ASN A 100 19.87 -5.98 -4.85
CA ASN A 100 21.22 -5.46 -5.09
C ASN A 100 21.25 -3.95 -5.42
N GLY A 101 20.35 -3.17 -4.81
CA GLY A 101 20.25 -1.72 -5.02
C GLY A 101 19.47 -1.29 -6.27
N VAL A 102 18.90 -2.23 -7.04
CA VAL A 102 18.10 -1.93 -8.24
C VAL A 102 16.72 -2.57 -8.13
N TYR A 103 15.69 -1.85 -8.56
CA TYR A 103 14.34 -2.39 -8.61
C TYR A 103 14.17 -3.36 -9.78
N GLN A 104 13.64 -4.55 -9.49
CA GLN A 104 13.25 -5.54 -10.47
C GLN A 104 11.73 -5.69 -10.47
N LEU A 105 11.13 -5.56 -11.65
CA LEU A 105 9.70 -5.79 -11.83
C LEU A 105 9.37 -7.25 -11.51
N GLN A 106 8.35 -7.45 -10.68
CA GLN A 106 7.87 -8.75 -10.27
C GLN A 106 6.63 -9.13 -11.06
N ILE A 107 6.51 -10.42 -11.39
CA ILE A 107 5.38 -10.97 -12.13
C ILE A 107 4.45 -11.69 -11.16
N GLY A 108 3.14 -11.45 -11.32
CA GLY A 108 2.09 -12.12 -10.56
C GLY A 108 1.18 -11.12 -9.85
N GLU A 109 -0.12 -11.41 -9.88
CA GLU A 109 -1.16 -10.62 -9.21
C GLU A 109 -2.20 -11.58 -8.62
N PRO A 110 -2.39 -11.61 -7.28
CA PRO A 110 -1.71 -10.81 -6.27
C PRO A 110 -0.22 -11.20 -6.12
N TYR A 111 0.62 -10.22 -5.85
CA TYR A 111 2.03 -10.45 -5.53
C TYR A 111 2.21 -10.61 -4.02
N TRP A 112 2.73 -11.76 -3.59
CA TRP A 112 3.06 -12.02 -2.18
C TRP A 112 4.38 -11.35 -1.80
N MET A 113 4.38 -10.58 -0.71
CA MET A 113 5.59 -9.96 -0.14
C MET A 113 5.99 -10.71 1.13
N PRO A 114 6.96 -11.66 1.07
CA PRO A 114 7.32 -12.51 2.21
C PRO A 114 7.78 -11.70 3.42
N GLU A 115 8.54 -10.63 3.18
CA GLU A 115 9.05 -9.72 4.21
C GLU A 115 7.92 -8.93 4.92
N VAL A 116 6.74 -8.82 4.31
CA VAL A 116 5.55 -8.14 4.87
C VAL A 116 4.54 -9.13 5.46
N GLY A 117 4.49 -10.36 4.93
CA GLY A 117 3.44 -11.33 5.28
C GLY A 117 2.07 -10.95 4.71
N LEU A 118 2.04 -10.18 3.61
CA LEU A 118 0.83 -9.79 2.89
C LEU A 118 1.07 -9.85 1.38
N GLY A 119 0.03 -10.23 0.64
CA GLY A 119 -0.04 -10.09 -0.80
C GLY A 119 -0.80 -8.84 -1.19
N ILE A 120 -0.47 -8.24 -2.33
CA ILE A 120 -1.16 -7.07 -2.87
C ILE A 120 -1.54 -7.29 -4.32
N GLY A 121 -2.74 -6.86 -4.70
CA GLY A 121 -3.23 -6.95 -6.07
C GLY A 121 -4.57 -6.27 -6.23
N ARG A 122 -5.03 -6.17 -7.48
CA ARG A 122 -6.31 -5.56 -7.81
C ARG A 122 -7.45 -6.55 -7.57
N SER A 123 -8.57 -6.02 -7.14
CA SER A 123 -9.85 -6.71 -7.12
C SER A 123 -10.95 -5.70 -7.40
N ARG A 124 -12.03 -6.20 -7.98
CA ARG A 124 -13.25 -5.42 -8.12
C ARG A 124 -14.02 -5.41 -6.81
N TYR A 125 -14.70 -4.31 -6.56
CA TYR A 125 -15.66 -4.16 -5.50
C TYR A 125 -16.89 -3.41 -6.00
N THR A 126 -18.02 -3.75 -5.42
CA THR A 126 -19.30 -3.13 -5.74
C THR A 126 -19.68 -2.23 -4.58
N SER A 127 -19.85 -0.93 -4.85
CA SER A 127 -20.40 0.02 -3.89
C SER A 127 -21.71 0.56 -4.44
N GLY A 128 -22.82 0.04 -3.92
CA GLY A 128 -24.15 0.30 -4.46
C GLY A 128 -24.27 -0.23 -5.89
N ALA A 129 -24.53 0.65 -6.86
CA ALA A 129 -24.66 0.29 -8.28
C ALA A 129 -23.35 0.41 -9.08
N VAL A 130 -22.26 0.85 -8.45
CA VAL A 130 -20.99 1.12 -9.16
C VAL A 130 -19.99 0.00 -8.86
N GLU A 131 -19.53 -0.68 -9.90
CA GLU A 131 -18.38 -1.58 -9.86
C GLU A 131 -17.10 -0.74 -10.05
N ARG A 132 -16.14 -0.89 -9.14
CA ARG A 132 -14.84 -0.22 -9.20
C ARG A 132 -13.72 -1.21 -8.95
N GLU A 133 -12.56 -0.97 -9.56
CA GLU A 133 -11.33 -1.69 -9.28
C GLU A 133 -10.51 -0.94 -8.22
N GLY A 134 -9.95 -1.68 -7.28
CA GLY A 134 -9.06 -1.14 -6.26
C GLY A 134 -8.04 -2.17 -5.81
N LEU A 135 -7.07 -1.72 -5.00
CA LEU A 135 -6.06 -2.60 -4.41
C LEU A 135 -6.58 -3.23 -3.12
N TYR A 136 -6.25 -4.50 -2.95
CA TYR A 136 -6.59 -5.29 -1.78
C TYR A 136 -5.39 -6.04 -1.24
N TRP A 137 -5.46 -6.33 0.05
CA TRP A 137 -4.56 -7.26 0.70
C TRP A 137 -5.02 -8.70 0.48
N TYR A 138 -4.05 -9.60 0.34
CA TYR A 138 -4.23 -11.03 0.17
C TYR A 138 -3.40 -11.78 1.20
N ASN A 139 -3.87 -12.95 1.60
CA ASN A 139 -3.05 -13.87 2.39
C ASN A 139 -2.09 -14.66 1.48
N GLU A 140 -1.25 -15.51 2.08
CA GLU A 140 -0.24 -16.31 1.36
C GLU A 140 -0.86 -17.26 0.33
N GLN A 141 -2.09 -17.71 0.55
CA GLN A 141 -2.81 -18.59 -0.39
C GLN A 141 -3.49 -17.81 -1.53
N GLY A 142 -3.22 -16.51 -1.68
CA GLY A 142 -3.84 -15.67 -2.69
C GLY A 142 -5.31 -15.36 -2.42
N LYS A 143 -5.78 -15.52 -1.17
CA LYS A 143 -7.16 -15.19 -0.79
C LYS A 143 -7.24 -13.76 -0.29
N ARG A 144 -8.12 -12.98 -0.91
CA ARG A 144 -8.39 -11.57 -0.57
C ARG A 144 -8.91 -11.42 0.86
N TYR A 145 -8.38 -10.46 1.59
CA TYR A 145 -8.98 -9.98 2.84
C TYR A 145 -10.19 -9.11 2.52
N LEU A 146 -11.34 -9.49 3.08
CA LEU A 146 -12.61 -8.80 2.86
C LEU A 146 -12.64 -7.47 3.62
N THR A 147 -13.28 -6.45 3.04
CA THR A 147 -13.58 -5.21 3.77
C THR A 147 -14.56 -5.48 4.92
N PRO A 148 -14.64 -4.59 5.92
CA PRO A 148 -15.65 -4.70 6.98
C PRO A 148 -17.09 -4.84 6.44
N GLU A 149 -17.43 -4.12 5.37
CA GLU A 149 -18.74 -4.17 4.73
C GLU A 149 -19.00 -5.52 4.04
N GLU A 150 -17.99 -6.08 3.37
CA GLU A 150 -18.07 -7.40 2.76
C GLU A 150 -18.17 -8.51 3.83
N GLN A 151 -17.43 -8.37 4.94
CA GLN A 151 -17.53 -9.27 6.09
C GLN A 151 -18.93 -9.22 6.71
N LEU A 152 -19.49 -8.03 6.90
CA LEU A 152 -20.83 -7.84 7.42
C LEU A 152 -21.88 -8.43 6.48
N THR A 153 -21.76 -8.20 5.18
CA THR A 153 -22.67 -8.76 4.16
C THR A 153 -22.63 -10.29 4.21
N ARG A 154 -21.43 -10.88 4.26
CA ARG A 154 -21.25 -12.32 4.36
C ARG A 154 -21.80 -12.89 5.67
N TYR A 155 -21.63 -12.16 6.78
CA TYR A 155 -22.23 -12.52 8.06
C TYR A 155 -23.75 -12.54 7.95
N ARG A 156 -24.35 -11.48 7.42
CA ARG A 156 -25.81 -11.36 7.25
C ARG A 156 -26.41 -12.46 6.39
N GLN A 157 -25.74 -12.83 5.31
CA GLN A 157 -26.14 -13.96 4.47
C GLN A 157 -26.11 -15.31 5.20
N ARG A 158 -25.20 -15.47 6.17
CA ARG A 158 -25.01 -16.74 6.87
C ARG A 158 -25.82 -16.85 8.16
N PHE A 159 -26.01 -15.75 8.87
CA PHE A 159 -26.56 -15.72 10.23
C PHE A 159 -27.80 -14.81 10.38
N GLY A 160 -28.20 -14.10 9.33
CA GLY A 160 -29.23 -13.07 9.41
C GLY A 160 -28.70 -11.75 9.95
N ASP A 161 -29.60 -10.82 10.24
CA ASP A 161 -29.21 -9.50 10.75
C ASP A 161 -28.43 -9.59 12.07
N LEU A 162 -27.62 -8.57 12.34
CA LEU A 162 -26.94 -8.48 13.64
C LEU A 162 -28.02 -8.36 14.71
N PRO A 163 -27.95 -9.15 15.80
CA PRO A 163 -28.86 -8.95 16.91
C PRO A 163 -28.69 -7.52 17.44
N GLU A 164 -29.81 -6.83 17.67
CA GLU A 164 -29.82 -5.43 18.14
C GLU A 164 -29.18 -5.28 19.53
N GLU A 165 -29.11 -6.37 20.30
CA GLU A 165 -28.44 -6.44 21.60
C GLU A 165 -27.43 -7.60 21.63
N PRO A 166 -26.27 -7.44 22.29
CA PRO A 166 -25.40 -8.58 22.59
C PRO A 166 -26.19 -9.61 23.41
N PRO A 167 -25.97 -10.92 23.23
CA PRO A 167 -26.68 -11.93 24.00
C PRO A 167 -26.52 -11.66 25.50
N GLU A 168 -27.64 -11.57 26.23
CA GLU A 168 -27.63 -11.45 27.69
C GLU A 168 -26.88 -12.64 28.29
N GLY A 169 -25.76 -12.35 28.96
CA GLY A 169 -25.00 -13.34 29.72
C GLY A 169 -23.57 -13.53 29.25
N TYR A 170 -22.69 -12.59 29.64
CA TYR A 170 -21.30 -12.84 29.97
C TYR A 170 -20.96 -12.11 31.28
#